data_AF-A0A5M9QXC7-F1
#
_entry.id   AF-A0A5M9QXC7-F1
#
_cell.length_a   1.000
_cell.length_b   1.000
_cell.length_c   1.000
_cell.angle_alpha   90.00
_cell.angle_beta   90.00
_cell.angle_gamma   90.00
#
_symmetry.space_group_name_H-M   'P 1'
#
loop_
_entity.id
_entity.type
_entity.pdbx_description
1 polymer ?
#
loop_
_entity_poly.entity_id
_entity_poly.type
_entity_poly.pdbx_seq_one_letter_code
_entity_poly.pdbx_strand_id
1 'polypeptide(L)'
;MRPNAFSHSSNETFFIDHAALDREVELDKQIEEQRQESRRHMQLKLRIADKRRAELETHKHPSACEKLVQHLCLLDKTVVYSNGTELFTLNKDFSRNLVTL
;
A
#
# COMPACT_ATOMS: atom_id res chain seq x y z
N MET A 1 -64.92 18.23 -32.66
CA MET A 1 -64.52 16.86 -32.29
C MET A 1 -63.03 16.89 -32.00
N ARG A 2 -62.60 16.45 -30.81
CA ARG A 2 -61.17 16.40 -30.43
C ARG A 2 -60.59 15.05 -30.91
N PRO A 3 -59.41 15.02 -31.55
CA PRO A 3 -58.75 13.76 -31.86
C PRO A 3 -58.23 13.12 -30.56
N ASN A 4 -58.57 11.84 -30.37
CA ASN A 4 -58.15 11.01 -29.24
C ASN A 4 -56.63 10.88 -29.16
N ALA A 5 -56.04 11.25 -28.03
CA ALA A 5 -54.62 11.03 -27.71
C ALA A 5 -54.36 9.62 -27.14
N PHE A 6 -55.02 8.60 -27.70
CA PHE A 6 -54.83 7.20 -27.30
C PHE A 6 -54.83 6.30 -28.53
N SER A 7 -53.67 6.19 -29.15
CA SER A 7 -53.34 5.13 -30.10
C SER A 7 -51.85 5.24 -30.33
N HIS A 8 -51.09 4.36 -29.70
CA HIS A 8 -49.80 3.77 -30.10
C HIS A 8 -49.18 3.16 -28.84
N SER A 9 -49.77 2.07 -28.35
CA SER A 9 -48.95 1.06 -27.67
C SER A 9 -48.12 0.38 -28.77
N SER A 10 -47.00 0.99 -29.15
CA SER A 10 -45.97 0.23 -29.84
C SER A 10 -45.47 -0.77 -28.80
N ASN A 11 -45.96 -2.01 -28.91
CA ASN A 11 -45.28 -3.16 -28.36
C ASN A 11 -43.90 -3.20 -29.04
N GLU A 12 -42.95 -2.42 -28.52
CA GLU A 12 -41.54 -2.63 -28.75
C GLU A 12 -41.26 -4.01 -28.19
N THR A 13 -41.21 -4.97 -29.09
CA THR A 13 -40.79 -6.32 -28.80
C THR A 13 -39.42 -6.26 -28.14
N PHE A 14 -39.40 -6.54 -26.84
CA PHE A 14 -38.21 -6.83 -26.04
C PHE A 14 -37.55 -8.14 -26.53
N PHE A 15 -37.08 -8.16 -27.77
CA PHE A 15 -36.23 -9.26 -28.23
C PHE A 15 -34.84 -9.00 -27.69
N ILE A 16 -34.45 -9.84 -26.73
CA ILE A 16 -33.10 -9.90 -26.21
C ILE A 16 -32.19 -10.31 -27.38
N ASP A 17 -31.26 -9.43 -27.76
CA ASP A 17 -30.21 -9.77 -28.72
C ASP A 17 -29.19 -10.69 -28.03
N HIS A 18 -29.42 -12.00 -28.16
CA HIS A 18 -28.56 -13.02 -27.57
C HIS A 18 -27.11 -12.91 -28.06
N ALA A 19 -26.89 -12.42 -29.30
CA ALA A 19 -25.54 -12.25 -29.83
C ALA A 19 -24.82 -11.03 -29.25
N ALA A 20 -25.56 -10.02 -28.76
CA ALA A 20 -25.00 -8.91 -28.00
C ALA A 20 -24.66 -9.35 -26.56
N LEU A 21 -25.54 -10.11 -25.92
CA LEU A 21 -25.30 -10.67 -24.58
C LEU A 21 -24.08 -11.59 -24.53
N ASP A 22 -23.91 -12.47 -25.51
CA ASP A 22 -22.76 -13.38 -25.57
C ASP A 22 -21.44 -12.61 -25.65
N ARG A 23 -21.40 -11.49 -26.41
CA ARG A 23 -20.22 -10.62 -26.50
C ARG A 23 -19.96 -9.87 -25.20
N GLU A 24 -20.99 -9.41 -24.50
CA GLU A 24 -20.85 -8.76 -23.19
C GLU A 24 -20.24 -9.72 -22.17
N VAL A 25 -20.70 -10.97 -22.14
CA VAL A 25 -20.15 -12.02 -21.27
C VAL A 25 -18.68 -12.31 -21.60
N GLU A 26 -18.31 -12.33 -22.88
CA GLU A 26 -16.92 -12.49 -23.31
C GLU A 26 -16.04 -11.31 -22.88
N LEU A 27 -16.54 -10.08 -23.00
CA LEU A 27 -15.83 -8.87 -22.57
C LEU A 27 -15.61 -8.85 -21.05
N ASP A 28 -16.64 -9.20 -20.27
CA ASP A 28 -16.54 -9.28 -18.82
C ASP A 28 -15.50 -10.32 -18.39
N LYS A 29 -15.44 -11.46 -19.08
CA LYS A 29 -14.41 -12.48 -18.84
C LYS A 29 -12.99 -11.94 -19.11
N GLN A 30 -12.79 -11.23 -20.22
CA GLN A 30 -11.49 -10.63 -20.56
C GLN A 30 -11.07 -9.56 -19.53
N ILE A 31 -12.02 -8.76 -19.04
CA ILE A 31 -11.77 -7.75 -18.00
C ILE A 31 -11.34 -8.43 -16.70
N GLU A 32 -12.00 -9.52 -16.31
CA GLU A 32 -11.67 -10.25 -15.08
C GLU A 32 -10.29 -10.92 -15.17
N GLU A 33 -9.94 -11.49 -16.33
CA GLU A 33 -8.61 -12.03 -16.61
C GLU A 33 -7.52 -10.95 -16.50
N GLN A 34 -7.71 -9.80 -17.14
CA GLN A 34 -6.76 -8.67 -17.04
C GLN A 34 -6.62 -8.13 -15.61
N ARG A 35 -7.71 -8.09 -14.84
CA ARG A 35 -7.67 -7.70 -13.42
C ARG A 35 -6.85 -8.69 -12.60
N GLN A 36 -7.02 -9.99 -12.84
CA GLN A 36 -6.25 -11.02 -12.15
C GLN A 36 -4.75 -10.94 -12.51
N GLU A 37 -4.42 -10.76 -13.77
CA GLU A 37 -3.04 -10.56 -14.22
C GLU A 37 -2.41 -9.32 -13.59
N SER A 38 -3.13 -8.19 -13.60
CA SER A 38 -2.67 -6.94 -12.96
C SER A 38 -2.37 -7.12 -11.48
N ARG A 39 -3.23 -7.86 -10.75
CA ARG A 39 -3.00 -8.22 -9.34
C ARG A 39 -1.74 -9.07 -9.17
N ARG A 40 -1.53 -10.08 -10.02
CA ARG A 40 -0.32 -10.93 -9.99
C ARG A 40 0.94 -10.10 -10.24
N HIS A 41 0.92 -9.21 -11.22
CA HIS A 41 2.04 -8.32 -11.51
C HIS A 41 2.36 -7.39 -10.34
N MET A 42 1.35 -6.83 -9.68
CA MET A 42 1.54 -5.99 -8.48
C MET A 42 2.19 -6.79 -7.35
N GLN A 43 1.69 -7.99 -7.06
CA GLN A 43 2.26 -8.87 -6.04
C GLN A 43 3.72 -9.22 -6.32
N LEU A 44 4.07 -9.48 -7.58
CA LEU A 44 5.45 -9.74 -7.98
C LEU A 44 6.35 -8.52 -7.73
N LYS A 45 5.88 -7.31 -8.10
CA LYS A 45 6.62 -6.06 -7.85
C LYS A 45 6.87 -5.82 -6.37
N LEU A 46 5.85 -6.03 -5.53
CA LEU A 46 5.98 -5.92 -4.06
C LEU A 46 7.02 -6.91 -3.53
N ARG A 47 6.95 -8.19 -3.96
CA ARG A 47 7.91 -9.22 -3.55
C ARG A 47 9.35 -8.86 -3.93
N ILE A 48 9.57 -8.32 -5.13
CA ILE A 48 10.90 -7.88 -5.57
C ILE A 48 11.38 -6.70 -4.72
N ALA A 49 10.51 -5.73 -4.42
CA ALA A 49 10.85 -4.57 -3.58
C ALA A 49 11.23 -4.99 -2.16
N ASP A 50 10.47 -5.91 -1.55
CA ASP A 50 10.76 -6.44 -0.22
C ASP A 50 12.08 -7.21 -0.18
N LYS A 51 12.36 -8.02 -1.22
CA LYS A 51 13.64 -8.72 -1.34
C LYS A 51 14.81 -7.73 -1.42
N ARG A 52 14.71 -6.69 -2.25
CA ARG A 52 15.73 -5.63 -2.34
C ARG A 52 15.89 -4.88 -1.01
N ARG A 53 14.79 -4.59 -0.31
CA ARG A 53 14.85 -3.95 1.02
C ARG A 53 15.58 -4.85 2.01
N ALA A 54 15.26 -6.15 2.05
CA ALA A 54 15.95 -7.11 2.91
C ALA A 54 17.44 -7.21 2.59
N GLU A 55 17.82 -7.28 1.31
CA GLU A 55 19.23 -7.27 0.88
C GLU A 55 19.95 -5.99 1.35
N LEU A 56 19.33 -4.82 1.18
CA LEU A 56 19.90 -3.55 1.65
C LEU A 56 20.00 -3.46 3.17
N GLU A 57 19.01 -3.95 3.92
CA GLU A 57 19.06 -4.02 5.39
C GLU A 57 20.13 -5.01 5.87
N THR A 58 20.34 -6.15 5.20
CA THR A 58 21.42 -7.09 5.56
C THR A 58 22.82 -6.50 5.36
N HIS A 59 22.97 -5.54 4.45
CA HIS A 59 24.22 -4.82 4.22
C HIS A 59 24.31 -3.51 5.01
N LYS A 60 23.22 -3.08 5.64
CA LYS A 60 23.23 -1.93 6.55
C LYS A 60 23.80 -2.41 7.88
N HIS A 61 25.12 -2.36 8.00
CA HIS A 61 25.74 -2.52 9.31
C HIS A 61 25.18 -1.45 10.23
N PRO A 62 24.55 -1.82 11.36
CA PRO A 62 24.03 -0.83 12.28
C PRO A 62 25.22 0.01 12.72
N SER A 63 25.07 1.33 12.59
CA SER A 63 26.07 2.28 13.02
C SER A 63 26.40 2.06 14.50
N ALA A 64 27.59 2.47 14.92
CA ALA A 64 27.96 2.40 16.34
C ALA A 64 26.87 3.04 17.23
N CYS A 65 26.26 4.14 16.77
CA CYS A 65 25.13 4.79 17.44
C CYS A 65 23.87 3.90 17.50
N GLU A 66 23.46 3.27 16.40
CA GLU A 66 22.28 2.38 16.37
C GLU A 66 22.46 1.16 17.29
N LYS A 67 23.67 0.58 17.35
CA LYS A 67 23.97 -0.53 18.26
C LYS A 67 23.89 -0.11 19.74
N LEU A 68 24.39 1.07 20.07
CA LEU A 68 24.36 1.60 21.42
C LEU A 68 22.95 2.00 21.85
N VAL A 69 22.18 2.63 20.96
CA VAL A 69 20.76 2.94 21.21
C VAL A 69 19.96 1.65 21.41
N GLN A 70 20.17 0.61 20.60
CA GLN A 70 19.54 -0.69 20.83
C GLN A 70 19.90 -1.28 22.19
N HIS A 71 21.18 -1.24 22.58
CA HIS A 71 21.61 -1.75 23.89
C HIS A 71 21.00 -0.97 25.05
N LEU A 72 20.95 0.36 24.97
CA LEU A 72 20.40 1.22 26.02
C LEU A 72 18.87 1.05 26.10
N CYS A 73 18.16 1.05 24.97
CA CYS A 73 16.70 0.86 24.94
C CYS A 73 16.23 -0.51 25.44
N LEU A 74 17.07 -1.55 25.35
CA LEU A 74 16.75 -2.89 25.86
C LEU A 74 16.88 -2.99 27.39
N LEU A 75 17.73 -2.16 28.01
CA LEU A 75 17.97 -2.17 29.45
C LEU A 75 17.11 -1.16 30.21
N ASP A 76 16.92 0.03 29.63
CA ASP A 76 16.11 1.09 30.21
C ASP A 76 15.43 1.88 29.09
N LYS A 77 14.12 2.16 29.22
CA LYS A 77 13.34 2.93 28.22
C LYS A 77 13.73 4.41 28.18
N THR A 78 14.91 4.77 28.67
CA THR A 78 15.46 6.11 28.65
C THR A 78 15.71 6.55 27.21
N VAL A 79 15.12 7.69 26.84
CA VAL A 79 15.28 8.28 25.51
C VAL A 79 16.68 8.90 25.43
N VAL A 80 17.50 8.38 24.50
CA VAL A 80 18.86 8.85 24.24
C VAL A 80 18.89 9.54 22.89
N TYR A 81 19.52 10.71 22.84
CA TYR A 81 19.67 11.54 21.64
C TYR A 81 21.13 11.49 21.15
N SER A 82 21.33 11.73 19.85
CA SER A 82 22.65 11.83 19.23
C SER A 82 22.74 13.03 18.30
N ASN A 83 23.89 13.70 18.29
CA ASN A 83 24.26 14.73 17.29
C ASN A 83 25.28 14.22 16.26
N GLY A 84 25.55 12.91 16.22
CA GLY A 84 26.53 12.28 15.33
C GLY A 84 27.94 12.13 15.91
N THR A 85 28.32 12.91 16.93
CA THR A 85 29.61 12.77 17.62
C THR A 85 29.45 12.25 19.05
N GLU A 86 28.37 12.63 19.72
CA GLU A 86 28.13 12.36 21.13
C GLU A 86 26.71 11.80 21.34
N LEU A 87 26.56 11.03 22.42
CA LEU A 87 25.27 10.55 22.93
C LEU A 87 24.94 11.31 24.21
N PHE A 88 23.69 11.75 24.35
CA PHE A 88 23.25 12.49 25.52
C PHE A 88 21.78 12.24 25.85
N THR A 89 21.42 12.41 27.11
CA THR A 89 20.02 12.50 27.57
C THR A 89 19.66 13.95 27.84
N LEU A 90 18.36 14.25 27.82
CA LEU A 90 17.83 15.56 28.14
C LEU A 90 17.12 15.52 29.48
N ASN A 91 17.49 16.44 30.36
CA ASN A 91 16.75 16.71 31.59
C ASN A 91 15.49 17.53 31.29
N LYS A 92 14.62 17.72 32.29
CA LYS A 92 13.36 18.48 32.13
C LYS A 92 13.57 19.96 31.78
N ASP A 93 14.72 20.50 32.14
CA ASP A 93 15.20 21.85 31.80
C ASP A 93 15.92 21.90 30.44
N PHE A 94 15.89 20.81 29.67
CA PHE A 94 16.61 20.63 28.41
C PHE A 94 18.14 20.71 28.51
N SER A 95 18.70 20.64 29.72
CA SER A 95 20.14 20.49 29.89
C SER A 95 20.60 19.11 29.40
N ARG A 96 21.79 19.06 28.79
CA ARG A 96 22.35 17.85 28.19
C ARG A 96 23.24 17.12 29.19
N ASN A 97 22.94 15.84 29.41
CA ASN A 97 23.81 14.94 30.15
C ASN A 97 24.46 13.95 29.18
N LEU A 98 25.78 14.01 29.06
CA LEU A 98 26.54 13.07 28.23
C LEU A 98 26.37 11.64 28.74
N VAL A 99 26.06 10.74 27.82
CA VAL A 99 26.01 9.30 28.09
C VAL A 99 27.40 8.75 27.82
N THR A 100 28.14 8.47 28.89
CA THR A 100 29.40 7.73 28.85
C THR A 100 29.09 6.24 29.01
N LEU A 101 29.65 5.41 28.13
CA LEU A 101 29.53 3.96 28.15
C LEU A 101 30.63 3.31 28.98
#